data_AF-A0A2V7CL76-F1
#
_entry.id   AF-A0A2V7CL76-F1
#
_cell.length_a   1.000
_cell.length_b   1.000
_cell.length_c   1.000
_cell.angle_alpha   90.00
_cell.angle_beta   90.00
_cell.angle_gamma   90.00
#
_symmetry.space_group_name_H-M   'P 1'
#
loop_
_entity.id
_entity.type
_entity.pdbx_description
1 polymer ?
#
loop_
_entity_poly.entity_id
_entity_poly.type
_entity_poly.pdbx_seq_one_letter_code
_entity_poly.pdbx_strand_id
1 'polypeptide(L)'
;GGRLSSALEGVAWPAVYVALLVLYVLMHYLFVSQSSQALALLGVFVDVGLRAGVPTPLMAFALLFASSYFSTITPQGGSQNVIFVGSGYLTQGELYKLGALTTSFCLLVFLLLGTPWLFLVVR
;
A
#
# COMPACT_ATOMS: atom_id res chain seq x y z
N GLY A 1 10.14 16.22 3.51
CA GLY A 1 9.48 16.59 4.77
C GLY A 1 8.68 17.88 4.63
N GLY A 2 9.30 19.04 4.83
CA GLY A 2 8.59 20.33 4.96
C GLY A 2 7.69 20.74 3.78
N ARG A 3 8.11 20.52 2.53
CA ARG A 3 7.31 20.87 1.34
C ARG A 3 6.04 20.04 1.14
N LEU A 4 6.02 18.81 1.64
CA LEU A 4 4.83 17.96 1.58
C LEU A 4 3.83 18.36 2.67
N SER A 5 4.34 18.80 3.84
CA SER A 5 3.51 19.30 4.93
C SER A 5 2.72 20.55 4.54
N SER A 6 3.36 21.51 3.85
CA SER A 6 2.68 22.73 3.37
C SER A 6 1.62 22.44 2.30
N ALA A 7 1.81 21.38 1.49
CA ALA A 7 0.86 21.00 0.46
C ALA A 7 -0.39 20.31 1.01
N LEU A 8 -0.38 19.88 2.29
CA LEU A 8 -1.47 19.16 2.93
C LEU A 8 -2.24 20.02 3.96
N GLU A 9 -1.89 21.30 4.10
CA GLU A 9 -2.62 22.23 4.97
C GLU A 9 -4.09 22.35 4.51
N GLY A 10 -5.03 22.11 5.43
CA GLY A 10 -6.47 22.17 5.17
C GLY A 10 -7.09 20.91 4.58
N VAL A 11 -6.30 19.87 4.23
CA VAL A 11 -6.84 18.60 3.75
C VAL A 11 -7.25 17.74 4.95
N ALA A 12 -8.49 17.23 4.93
CA ALA A 12 -8.96 16.33 5.98
C ALA A 12 -8.10 15.06 6.03
N TRP A 13 -7.68 14.66 7.24
CA TRP A 13 -6.80 13.50 7.44
C TRP A 13 -7.28 12.20 6.76
N PRO A 14 -8.60 11.90 6.60
CA PRO A 14 -9.02 10.70 5.87
C PRO A 14 -8.59 10.71 4.41
N ALA A 15 -8.61 11.87 3.76
CA ALA A 15 -8.15 12.00 2.37
C ALA A 15 -6.64 11.80 2.26
N VAL A 16 -5.86 12.35 3.22
CA VAL A 16 -4.41 12.12 3.28
C VAL A 16 -4.08 10.64 3.52
N TYR A 17 -4.79 10.01 4.44
CA TYR A 17 -4.67 8.57 4.72
C TYR A 17 -4.88 7.73 3.45
N VAL A 18 -5.98 7.94 2.73
CA VAL A 18 -6.27 7.21 1.48
C VAL A 18 -5.19 7.48 0.44
N ALA A 19 -4.79 8.75 0.25
CA ALA A 19 -3.78 9.12 -0.72
C ALA A 19 -2.42 8.46 -0.43
N LEU A 20 -1.97 8.47 0.81
CA LEU A 20 -0.72 7.83 1.23
C LEU A 20 -0.78 6.32 1.07
N LEU A 21 -1.91 5.69 1.41
CA LEU A 21 -2.09 4.24 1.24
C LEU A 21 -2.03 3.84 -0.23
N VAL A 22 -2.76 4.54 -1.11
CA VAL A 22 -2.74 4.31 -2.55
C VAL A 22 -1.34 4.53 -3.11
N LEU A 23 -0.68 5.63 -2.72
CA LEU A 23 0.68 5.92 -3.17
C LEU A 23 1.65 4.82 -2.72
N TYR A 24 1.56 4.35 -1.48
CA TYR A 24 2.42 3.28 -0.97
C TYR A 24 2.25 1.97 -1.76
N VAL A 25 1.01 1.64 -2.16
CA VAL A 25 0.71 0.50 -3.05
C VAL A 25 1.33 0.70 -4.43
N LEU A 26 1.13 1.88 -5.04
CA LEU A 26 1.66 2.19 -6.37
C LEU A 26 3.19 2.22 -6.40
N MET A 27 3.83 2.66 -5.32
CA MET A 27 5.29 2.64 -5.22
C MET A 27 5.85 1.22 -5.36
N HIS A 28 5.07 0.18 -5.08
CA HIS A 28 5.53 -1.21 -5.22
C HIS A 28 5.79 -1.63 -6.66
N TYR A 29 5.31 -0.88 -7.67
CA TYR A 29 5.77 -1.08 -9.06
C TYR A 29 7.28 -0.85 -9.23
N LEU A 30 7.89 -0.09 -8.32
CA LEU A 30 9.31 0.29 -8.35
C LEU A 30 10.18 -0.60 -7.46
N PHE A 31 9.60 -1.53 -6.71
CA PHE A 31 10.32 -2.40 -5.78
C PHE A 31 10.20 -3.87 -6.18
N VAL A 32 11.28 -4.61 -5.96
CA VAL A 32 11.35 -6.07 -6.16
C VAL A 32 11.13 -6.82 -4.84
N SER A 33 11.10 -6.11 -3.71
CA SER A 33 10.94 -6.72 -2.39
C SER A 33 10.03 -5.89 -1.48
N GLN A 34 9.06 -6.56 -0.86
CA GLN A 34 8.17 -5.99 0.13
C GLN A 34 8.96 -5.49 1.35
N SER A 35 9.94 -6.29 1.79
CA SER A 35 10.82 -5.94 2.92
C SER A 35 11.71 -4.74 2.61
N SER A 36 12.27 -4.63 1.39
CA SER A 36 13.09 -3.47 1.04
C SER A 36 12.26 -2.19 0.97
N GLN A 37 11.04 -2.25 0.43
CA GLN A 37 10.12 -1.12 0.46
C GLN A 37 9.74 -0.73 1.89
N ALA A 38 9.40 -1.70 2.75
CA ALA A 38 9.03 -1.44 4.12
C ALA A 38 10.18 -0.76 4.90
N LEU A 39 11.41 -1.25 4.75
CA LEU A 39 12.59 -0.65 5.37
C LEU A 39 12.85 0.78 4.85
N ALA A 40 12.59 1.04 3.57
CA ALA A 40 12.85 2.35 2.97
C ALA A 40 11.76 3.39 3.24
N LEU A 41 10.48 2.98 3.20
CA LEU A 41 9.35 3.91 3.07
C LEU A 41 8.35 3.84 4.22
N LEU A 42 8.26 2.74 4.98
CA LEU A 42 7.21 2.58 6.00
C LEU A 42 7.27 3.72 7.03
N GLY A 43 8.45 3.96 7.62
CA GLY A 43 8.62 5.02 8.62
C GLY A 43 8.33 6.42 8.07
N VAL A 44 8.70 6.68 6.81
CA VAL A 44 8.45 7.98 6.16
C VAL A 44 6.95 8.20 5.94
N PHE A 45 6.22 7.21 5.45
CA PHE A 45 4.78 7.33 5.20
C PHE A 45 3.99 7.43 6.50
N VAL A 46 4.39 6.69 7.54
CA VAL A 46 3.81 6.85 8.88
C VAL A 46 4.04 8.27 9.40
N ASP A 47 5.27 8.78 9.41
CA ASP A 47 5.56 10.15 9.88
C ASP A 47 4.73 11.22 9.14
N VAL A 48 4.60 11.11 7.82
CA VAL A 48 3.78 12.03 7.02
C VAL A 48 2.30 11.95 7.41
N GLY A 49 1.75 10.74 7.56
CA GLY A 49 0.36 10.53 7.95
C GLY A 49 0.05 11.09 9.35
N LEU A 50 0.95 10.86 10.31
CA LEU A 50 0.82 11.38 11.68
C LEU A 50 0.81 12.91 11.71
N ARG A 51 1.70 13.56 10.96
CA ARG A 51 1.73 15.03 10.86
C ARG A 51 0.48 15.61 10.21
N ALA A 52 -0.18 14.85 9.35
CA ALA A 52 -1.46 15.20 8.75
C ALA A 52 -2.68 14.86 9.63
N GLY A 53 -2.48 14.34 10.85
CA GLY A 53 -3.55 14.06 11.80
C GLY A 53 -4.20 12.67 11.67
N VAL A 54 -3.61 11.75 10.90
CA VAL A 54 -4.10 10.37 10.82
C VAL A 54 -3.83 9.66 12.16
N PRO A 55 -4.80 8.93 12.75
CA PRO A 55 -4.56 8.13 13.95
C PRO A 55 -3.39 7.15 13.77
N THR A 56 -2.41 7.19 14.68
CA THR A 56 -1.16 6.44 14.57
C THR A 56 -1.36 4.94 14.31
N PRO A 57 -2.20 4.22 15.07
CA PRO A 57 -2.36 2.80 14.86
C PRO A 57 -2.99 2.48 13.50
N LEU A 58 -3.93 3.31 13.04
CA LEU A 58 -4.56 3.15 11.72
C LEU A 58 -3.52 3.27 10.60
N MET A 59 -2.68 4.30 10.64
CA MET A 59 -1.67 4.52 9.60
C MET A 59 -0.66 3.37 9.55
N ALA A 60 -0.15 2.95 10.72
CA ALA A 60 0.81 1.86 10.82
C ALA A 60 0.23 0.53 10.31
N PHE A 61 -0.96 0.13 10.80
CA PHE A 61 -1.59 -1.12 10.38
C PHE A 61 -1.97 -1.10 8.90
N ALA A 62 -2.48 0.02 8.38
CA ALA A 62 -2.85 0.12 6.97
C ALA A 62 -1.67 -0.14 6.03
N LEU A 63 -0.50 0.44 6.32
CA LEU A 63 0.70 0.21 5.50
C LEU A 63 1.26 -1.21 5.68
N LEU A 64 1.16 -1.79 6.87
CA LEU A 64 1.55 -3.19 7.10
C LEU A 64 0.66 -4.17 6.32
N PHE A 65 -0.66 -3.96 6.33
CA PHE A 65 -1.59 -4.77 5.53
C PHE A 65 -1.38 -4.55 4.02
N ALA A 66 -1.18 -3.30 3.59
CA ALA A 66 -0.82 -2.98 2.21
C ALA A 66 0.43 -3.73 1.76
N SER A 67 1.43 -3.81 2.65
CA SER A 67 2.65 -4.54 2.38
C SER A 67 2.43 -6.02 2.10
N SER A 68 1.29 -6.60 2.45
CA SER A 68 0.94 -7.99 2.16
C SER A 68 0.23 -8.14 0.82
N TYR A 69 -0.87 -7.39 0.60
CA TYR A 69 -1.71 -7.61 -0.57
C TYR A 69 -1.15 -7.02 -1.87
N PHE A 70 -0.23 -6.04 -1.82
CA PHE A 70 0.39 -5.51 -3.03
C PHE A 70 1.45 -6.44 -3.64
N SER A 71 1.78 -7.57 -2.99
CA SER A 71 2.85 -8.48 -3.40
C SER A 71 2.64 -9.01 -4.82
N THR A 72 1.38 -9.09 -5.25
CA THR A 72 0.97 -9.63 -6.55
C THR A 72 0.97 -8.58 -7.68
N ILE A 73 1.17 -7.30 -7.37
CA ILE A 73 0.92 -6.18 -8.32
C ILE A 73 1.85 -6.19 -9.54
N THR A 74 3.07 -6.73 -9.39
CA THR A 74 4.04 -6.87 -10.49
C THR A 74 4.65 -8.27 -10.51
N PRO A 75 5.08 -8.77 -11.68
CA PRO A 75 5.78 -10.04 -11.82
C PRO A 75 7.03 -10.18 -10.92
N GLN A 76 7.71 -9.08 -10.62
CA GLN A 76 8.92 -9.02 -9.81
C GLN A 76 8.68 -8.70 -8.34
N GLY A 77 7.47 -8.25 -7.96
CA GLY A 77 7.17 -7.77 -6.61
C GLY A 77 7.14 -8.88 -5.53
N GLY A 78 7.06 -10.14 -5.95
CA GLY A 78 7.08 -11.29 -5.06
C GLY A 78 7.64 -12.54 -5.74
N SER A 79 8.31 -13.40 -4.97
CA SER A 79 8.96 -14.61 -5.49
C SER A 79 7.96 -15.58 -6.12
N GLN A 80 6.75 -15.65 -5.58
CA GLN A 80 5.67 -16.45 -6.15
C GLN A 80 5.29 -16.01 -7.58
N ASN A 81 5.39 -14.72 -7.90
CA ASN A 81 5.02 -14.21 -9.22
C ASN A 81 6.05 -14.60 -10.29
N VAL A 82 7.34 -14.67 -9.92
CA VAL A 82 8.42 -15.14 -10.81
C VAL A 82 8.20 -16.60 -11.21
N ILE A 83 7.73 -17.44 -10.28
CA ILE A 83 7.36 -18.83 -10.57
C ILE A 83 6.22 -18.88 -11.59
N PHE A 84 5.21 -18.02 -11.47
CA PHE A 84 4.12 -17.96 -12.44
C PHE A 84 4.59 -17.53 -13.84
N VAL A 85 5.46 -16.51 -13.96
CA VAL A 85 6.04 -16.12 -15.25
C VAL A 85 6.84 -17.27 -15.86
N GLY A 86 7.64 -17.98 -15.05
CA GLY A 86 8.47 -19.09 -15.51
C GLY A 86 7.71 -20.37 -15.84
N SER A 87 6.45 -20.48 -15.40
CA SER A 87 5.64 -21.70 -15.54
C SER A 87 5.12 -21.96 -16.96
N GLY A 88 5.11 -20.94 -17.83
CA GLY A 88 4.51 -21.01 -19.17
C GLY A 88 2.98 -20.95 -19.20
N TYR A 89 2.29 -20.89 -18.04
CA TYR A 89 0.83 -20.76 -17.98
C TYR A 89 0.32 -19.32 -18.12
N LEU A 90 1.10 -18.35 -17.66
CA LEU A 90 0.74 -16.93 -17.68
C LEU A 90 1.88 -16.13 -18.28
N THR A 91 1.53 -15.24 -19.21
CA THR A 91 2.45 -14.22 -19.72
C THR A 91 2.70 -13.15 -18.67
N GLN A 92 3.83 -12.43 -18.81
CA GLN A 92 4.15 -11.30 -17.94
C GLN A 92 3.07 -10.20 -17.97
N GLY A 93 2.48 -9.96 -19.14
CA GLY A 93 1.39 -8.99 -19.31
C GLY A 93 0.11 -9.38 -18.60
N GLU A 94 -0.24 -10.68 -18.59
CA GLU A 94 -1.38 -11.18 -17.82
C GLU A 94 -1.15 -11.03 -16.31
N LEU A 95 0.06 -11.30 -15.83
CA LEU A 95 0.39 -11.10 -14.42
C LEU A 95 0.31 -9.64 -13.99
N TYR A 96 0.72 -8.69 -14.82
CA TYR A 96 0.48 -7.26 -14.53
C TYR A 96 -1.02 -6.93 -14.43
N LYS A 97 -1.85 -7.45 -15.34
CA LYS A 97 -3.30 -7.20 -15.33
C LYS A 97 -3.98 -7.82 -14.11
N LEU A 98 -3.72 -9.11 -13.87
CA LEU A 98 -4.28 -9.86 -12.74
C LEU A 98 -3.78 -9.32 -11.40
N GLY A 99 -2.50 -8.94 -11.34
CA GLY A 99 -1.87 -8.32 -10.18
C GLY A 99 -2.50 -6.97 -9.83
N ALA A 100 -2.69 -6.10 -10.83
CA ALA A 100 -3.38 -4.83 -10.66
C ALA A 100 -4.82 -5.04 -10.18
N LEU A 101 -5.59 -5.93 -10.82
CA LEU A 101 -6.98 -6.23 -10.44
C LEU A 101 -7.08 -6.75 -9.00
N THR A 102 -6.24 -7.73 -8.65
CA THR A 102 -6.24 -8.36 -7.32
C THR A 102 -5.83 -7.36 -6.24
N THR A 103 -4.78 -6.57 -6.50
CA THR A 103 -4.30 -5.54 -5.57
C THR A 103 -5.35 -4.45 -5.36
N SER A 104 -5.98 -3.96 -6.44
CA SER A 104 -7.07 -2.99 -6.36
C SER A 104 -8.28 -3.53 -5.59
N PHE A 105 -8.67 -4.78 -5.84
CA PHE A 105 -9.74 -5.43 -5.10
C PHE A 105 -9.44 -5.49 -3.60
N CYS A 106 -8.24 -5.98 -3.22
CA CYS A 106 -7.83 -6.05 -1.82
C CYS A 106 -7.74 -4.66 -1.16
N LEU A 107 -7.25 -3.66 -1.88
CA LEU A 107 -7.21 -2.27 -1.40
C LEU A 107 -8.62 -1.73 -1.14
N LEU A 108 -9.58 -1.96 -2.05
CA LEU A 108 -10.98 -1.55 -1.86
C LEU A 108 -11.62 -2.27 -0.67
N VAL A 109 -11.43 -3.59 -0.56
CA VAL A 109 -11.90 -4.39 0.58
C VAL A 109 -11.31 -3.85 1.89
N PHE A 110 -10.01 -3.55 1.90
CA PHE A 110 -9.35 -2.99 3.07
C PHE A 110 -9.91 -1.61 3.44
N LEU A 111 -10.08 -0.70 2.47
CA LEU A 111 -10.63 0.64 2.72
C LEU A 111 -12.09 0.60 3.21
N LEU A 112 -12.92 -0.30 2.65
CA LEU A 112 -14.34 -0.36 2.95
C LEU A 112 -14.65 -1.18 4.22
N LEU A 113 -13.86 -2.22 4.51
CA LEU A 113 -14.12 -3.14 5.63
C LEU A 113 -13.00 -3.11 6.67
N GLY A 114 -11.74 -3.16 6.22
CA GLY A 114 -10.57 -3.16 7.09
C GLY A 114 -10.39 -1.87 7.87
N THR A 115 -10.56 -0.71 7.24
CA THR A 115 -10.43 0.60 7.89
C THR A 115 -11.50 0.80 8.98
N PRO A 116 -12.81 0.57 8.73
CA PRO A 116 -13.81 0.62 9.80
C PRO A 116 -13.57 -0.42 10.91
N TRP A 117 -13.17 -1.64 10.56
CA TRP A 117 -12.82 -2.66 11.56
C TRP A 117 -11.67 -2.18 12.46
N LEU A 118 -10.62 -1.59 11.88
CA LEU A 118 -9.46 -1.09 12.63
C LEU A 118 -9.86 0.04 13.57
N PHE A 119 -10.78 0.90 13.12
CA PHE A 119 -11.34 1.96 13.95
C PHE A 119 -12.18 1.47 15.12
N LEU A 120 -12.69 0.24 15.07
CA LEU A 120 -13.44 -0.35 16.17
C LEU A 120 -12.51 -1.07 17.16
N VAL A 121 -11.51 -1.79 16.66
CA VAL A 121 -10.67 -2.67 17.48
C VAL A 121 -9.46 -1.95 18.08
N VAL A 122 -8.93 -0.93 17.42
CA VAL A 122 -7.72 -0.22 17.87
C VAL A 122 -8.08 1.06 18.64
N ARG A 123 -9.24 1.06 19.29
CA ARG A 123 -9.69 2.11 20.22
C ARG A 123 -9.07 1.93 21.60
#